data_AF-A0A6M1SG91-F1
#
_entry.id   AF-A0A6M1SG91-F1
#
_cell.length_a   1.000
_cell.length_b   1.000
_cell.length_c   1.000
_cell.angle_alpha   90.00
_cell.angle_beta   90.00
_cell.angle_gamma   90.00
#
_symmetry.space_group_name_H-M   'P 1'
#
loop_
_entity.id
_entity.type
_entity.pdbx_description
1 polymer ?
#
loop_
_entity_poly.entity_id
_entity_poly.type
_entity_poly.pdbx_seq_one_letter_code
_entity_poly.pdbx_strand_id
1 'polypeptide(L)'
;LDEAVITYESDEVTRLIVDQHDGRAFADIASLTVGSFREWLLSDATDARRLSAVSPGLTPEMVAAVCKIMRLQDLVTVAAKCEVVTRFRCTIGLPGRMSTRLQPNHPLDDPKGVAASILDGLMYGVGDATIGINPASDDVDTMVRLLDMIETLRLASHAPIQSCVLAHVTTALKAIDRRAPVDLVFQSLAGSEEANRGFGITLSLLDEALDAAEGLGRGPAGANLMYFETGQGSELSSSGHCGVDQQTLEARCYAVARRYRPLLVNTVVGFIGPEYLYDGKQIMRAGLEDHFCGKLLG
;
A
#
# COMPACT_ATOMS: atom_id res chain seq x y z
N LEU A 1 -17.93 -0.41 -15.95
CA LEU A 1 -16.85 -0.46 -16.95
C LEU A 1 -17.00 0.71 -17.93
N ASP A 2 -18.21 1.02 -18.37
CA ASP A 2 -18.46 2.09 -19.36
C ASP A 2 -18.58 3.50 -18.76
N GLU A 3 -18.67 3.61 -17.43
CA GLU A 3 -18.72 4.88 -16.71
C GLU A 3 -17.55 4.97 -15.73
N ALA A 4 -16.71 6.00 -15.91
CA ALA A 4 -15.58 6.27 -15.03
C ALA A 4 -15.88 7.47 -14.13
N VAL A 5 -15.50 7.38 -12.85
CA VAL A 5 -15.68 8.48 -11.87
C VAL A 5 -14.75 9.67 -12.14
N ILE A 6 -13.64 9.43 -12.82
CA ILE A 6 -12.73 10.42 -13.40
C ILE A 6 -12.42 9.95 -14.82
N THR A 7 -12.51 10.84 -15.82
CA THR A 7 -12.42 10.45 -17.24
C THR A 7 -11.07 9.85 -17.63
N TYR A 8 -11.09 8.87 -18.54
CA TYR A 8 -9.89 8.16 -19.00
C TYR A 8 -8.85 9.10 -19.62
N GLU A 9 -9.30 10.11 -20.37
CA GLU A 9 -8.45 11.06 -21.07
C GLU A 9 -7.71 12.00 -20.10
N SER A 10 -8.27 12.26 -18.91
CA SER A 10 -7.75 13.24 -17.96
C SER A 10 -6.93 12.66 -16.82
N ASP A 11 -6.90 11.33 -16.67
CA ASP A 11 -6.41 10.70 -15.44
C ASP A 11 -5.66 9.38 -15.69
N GLU A 12 -4.35 9.36 -15.42
CA GLU A 12 -3.49 8.19 -15.59
C GLU A 12 -3.88 7.01 -14.69
N VAL A 13 -4.49 7.28 -13.53
CA VAL A 13 -4.98 6.24 -12.64
C VAL A 13 -6.20 5.54 -13.24
N THR A 14 -7.13 6.27 -13.84
CA THR A 14 -8.26 5.69 -14.59
C THR A 14 -7.75 4.90 -15.78
N ARG A 15 -6.76 5.42 -16.54
CA ARG A 15 -6.16 4.65 -17.65
C ARG A 15 -5.60 3.33 -17.16
N LEU A 16 -4.82 3.37 -16.09
CA LEU A 16 -4.26 2.18 -15.46
C LEU A 16 -5.36 1.16 -15.08
N ILE A 17 -6.41 1.60 -14.40
CA ILE A 17 -7.50 0.73 -13.94
C ILE A 17 -8.22 0.08 -15.13
N VAL A 18 -8.56 0.86 -16.15
CA VAL A 18 -9.28 0.37 -17.33
C VAL A 18 -8.41 -0.58 -18.14
N ASP A 19 -7.14 -0.23 -18.37
CA ASP A 19 -6.22 -1.01 -19.20
C ASP A 19 -5.79 -2.34 -18.54
N GLN A 20 -5.84 -2.43 -17.20
CA GLN A 20 -5.48 -3.65 -16.46
C GLN A 20 -6.66 -4.58 -16.18
N HIS A 21 -7.89 -4.18 -16.49
CA HIS A 21 -9.07 -4.99 -16.22
C HIS A 21 -9.08 -6.29 -17.06
N ASP A 22 -9.11 -7.44 -16.38
CA ASP A 22 -9.20 -8.75 -17.04
C ASP A 22 -10.67 -9.18 -17.20
N GLY A 23 -11.19 -9.04 -18.42
CA GLY A 23 -12.56 -9.45 -18.75
C GLY A 23 -12.84 -10.95 -18.61
N ARG A 24 -11.81 -11.81 -18.65
CA ARG A 24 -11.98 -13.26 -18.42
C ARG A 24 -12.12 -13.55 -16.93
N ALA A 25 -11.33 -12.91 -16.09
CA ALA A 25 -11.46 -13.00 -14.64
C ALA A 25 -12.81 -12.45 -14.14
N PHE A 26 -13.32 -11.41 -14.81
CA PHE A 26 -14.60 -10.79 -14.49
C PHE A 26 -15.82 -11.61 -14.93
N ALA A 27 -15.67 -12.49 -15.93
CA ALA A 27 -16.79 -13.15 -16.62
C ALA A 27 -17.78 -13.86 -15.67
N ASP A 28 -17.25 -14.53 -14.63
CA ASP A 28 -18.05 -15.30 -13.66
C ASP A 28 -18.97 -14.41 -12.81
N ILE A 29 -18.63 -13.14 -12.64
CA ILE A 29 -19.37 -12.18 -11.80
C ILE A 29 -19.98 -11.02 -12.61
N ALA A 30 -19.81 -11.01 -13.93
CA ALA A 30 -20.15 -9.88 -14.78
C ALA A 30 -21.66 -9.52 -14.77
N SER A 31 -22.53 -10.51 -14.58
CA SER A 31 -23.97 -10.30 -14.52
C SER A 31 -24.48 -9.94 -13.12
N LEU A 32 -23.62 -9.93 -12.10
CA LEU A 32 -24.04 -9.68 -10.72
C LEU A 32 -24.32 -8.20 -10.51
N THR A 33 -25.45 -7.91 -9.87
CA THR A 33 -25.69 -6.58 -9.28
C THR A 33 -24.75 -6.37 -8.08
N VAL A 34 -24.55 -5.12 -7.63
CA VAL A 34 -23.74 -4.83 -6.43
C VAL A 34 -24.22 -5.64 -5.22
N GLY A 35 -25.55 -5.76 -5.03
CA GLY A 35 -26.13 -6.60 -3.97
C GLY A 35 -25.83 -8.09 -4.15
N SER A 36 -25.93 -8.61 -5.38
CA SER A 36 -25.61 -10.01 -5.66
C SER A 36 -24.11 -10.30 -5.52
N PHE A 37 -23.26 -9.32 -5.83
CA PHE A 37 -21.83 -9.41 -5.63
C PHE A 37 -21.48 -9.44 -4.14
N ARG A 38 -22.15 -8.64 -3.29
CA ARG A 38 -22.03 -8.75 -1.82
C ARG A 38 -22.38 -10.16 -1.34
N GLU A 39 -23.51 -10.72 -1.77
CA GLU A 39 -23.91 -12.07 -1.39
C GLU A 39 -22.92 -13.14 -1.90
N TRP A 40 -22.41 -12.96 -3.12
CA TRP A 40 -21.39 -13.84 -3.68
C TRP A 40 -20.10 -13.80 -2.85
N LEU A 41 -19.62 -12.62 -2.45
CA LEU A 41 -18.45 -12.46 -1.58
C LEU A 41 -18.66 -13.09 -0.20
N LEU A 42 -19.87 -12.99 0.36
CA LEU A 42 -20.20 -13.52 1.69
C LEU A 42 -20.43 -15.03 1.70
N SER A 43 -20.77 -15.65 0.56
CA SER A 43 -20.97 -17.09 0.44
C SER A 43 -19.78 -17.92 0.94
N ASP A 44 -20.06 -19.03 1.62
CA ASP A 44 -19.05 -20.02 2.02
C ASP A 44 -18.44 -20.75 0.80
N ALA A 45 -19.13 -20.75 -0.34
CA ALA A 45 -18.64 -21.32 -1.59
C ALA A 45 -17.64 -20.41 -2.33
N THR A 46 -17.42 -19.20 -1.83
CA THR A 46 -16.45 -18.23 -2.36
C THR A 46 -15.21 -18.23 -1.48
N ASP A 47 -14.29 -19.14 -1.81
CA ASP A 47 -13.03 -19.33 -1.12
C ASP A 47 -11.91 -18.38 -1.63
N ALA A 48 -10.76 -18.42 -0.96
CA ALA A 48 -9.58 -17.61 -1.32
C ALA A 48 -9.16 -17.77 -2.78
N ARG A 49 -9.28 -19.00 -3.32
CA ARG A 49 -8.92 -19.30 -4.71
C ARG A 49 -9.87 -18.61 -5.70
N ARG A 50 -11.18 -18.61 -5.44
CA ARG A 50 -12.15 -17.91 -6.28
C ARG A 50 -11.99 -16.40 -6.19
N LEU A 51 -11.74 -15.87 -4.99
CA LEU A 51 -11.46 -14.44 -4.79
C LEU A 51 -10.21 -14.00 -5.57
N SER A 52 -9.12 -14.76 -5.46
CA SER A 52 -7.90 -14.51 -6.23
C SER A 52 -8.12 -14.59 -7.73
N ALA A 53 -8.95 -15.53 -8.20
CA ALA A 53 -9.26 -15.68 -9.63
C ALA A 53 -10.06 -14.51 -10.22
N VAL A 54 -10.96 -13.89 -9.45
CA VAL A 54 -11.76 -12.75 -9.93
C VAL A 54 -11.09 -11.40 -9.73
N SER A 55 -10.15 -11.29 -8.77
CA SER A 55 -9.50 -10.02 -8.42
C SER A 55 -8.93 -9.25 -9.63
N PRO A 56 -8.35 -9.89 -10.67
CA PRO A 56 -7.93 -9.19 -11.88
C PRO A 56 -9.04 -8.54 -12.71
N GLY A 57 -10.27 -9.02 -12.57
CA GLY A 57 -11.46 -8.47 -13.22
C GLY A 57 -12.22 -7.45 -12.36
N LEU A 58 -11.73 -7.10 -11.17
CA LEU A 58 -12.36 -6.10 -10.32
C LEU A 58 -11.77 -4.72 -10.57
N THR A 59 -12.62 -3.72 -10.78
CA THR A 59 -12.19 -2.32 -10.70
C THR A 59 -12.36 -1.79 -9.27
N PRO A 60 -11.58 -0.79 -8.85
CA PRO A 60 -11.76 -0.10 -7.58
C PRO A 60 -13.18 0.37 -7.30
N GLU A 61 -13.87 0.89 -8.31
CA GLU A 61 -15.24 1.40 -8.18
C GLU A 61 -16.24 0.27 -7.87
N MET A 62 -16.06 -0.92 -8.45
CA MET A 62 -16.88 -2.09 -8.10
C MET A 62 -16.67 -2.51 -6.64
N VAL A 63 -15.41 -2.52 -6.21
CA VAL A 63 -15.01 -2.88 -4.84
C VAL A 63 -15.49 -1.83 -3.83
N ALA A 64 -15.38 -0.55 -4.16
CA ALA A 64 -15.90 0.54 -3.34
C ALA A 64 -17.44 0.52 -3.26
N ALA A 65 -18.13 0.23 -4.36
CA ALA A 65 -19.59 0.14 -4.39
C ALA A 65 -20.11 -0.98 -3.47
N VAL A 66 -19.49 -2.16 -3.50
CA VAL A 66 -19.90 -3.26 -2.63
C VAL A 66 -19.53 -3.02 -1.17
N CYS A 67 -18.37 -2.40 -0.92
CA CYS A 67 -17.92 -1.99 0.41
C CYS A 67 -18.94 -1.07 1.11
N LYS A 68 -19.48 -0.10 0.37
CA LYS A 68 -20.46 0.89 0.86
C LYS A 68 -21.77 0.27 1.35
N ILE A 69 -22.15 -0.92 0.87
CA ILE A 69 -23.38 -1.62 1.30
C ILE A 69 -23.13 -2.73 2.34
N MET A 70 -21.88 -2.94 2.75
CA MET A 70 -21.50 -3.96 3.71
C MET A 70 -21.57 -3.46 5.15
N ARG A 71 -22.00 -4.33 6.07
CA ARG A 71 -21.86 -4.12 7.53
C ARG A 71 -20.40 -4.33 7.96
N LEU A 72 -20.04 -3.89 9.16
CA LEU A 72 -18.67 -4.12 9.69
C LEU A 72 -18.30 -5.60 9.72
N GLN A 73 -19.23 -6.48 10.09
CA GLN A 73 -18.98 -7.92 10.09
C GLN A 73 -18.77 -8.48 8.69
N ASP A 74 -19.47 -7.93 7.69
CA ASP A 74 -19.32 -8.36 6.29
C ASP A 74 -17.91 -8.02 5.79
N LEU A 75 -17.44 -6.81 6.04
CA LEU A 75 -16.08 -6.35 5.67
C LEU A 75 -15.01 -7.27 6.27
N VAL A 76 -15.10 -7.55 7.58
CA VAL A 76 -14.18 -8.45 8.28
C VAL A 76 -14.24 -9.86 7.69
N THR A 77 -15.45 -10.38 7.47
CA THR A 77 -15.66 -11.76 7.00
C THR A 77 -15.07 -11.98 5.63
N VAL A 78 -15.29 -11.06 4.69
CA VAL A 78 -14.74 -11.20 3.33
C VAL A 78 -13.23 -10.97 3.32
N ALA A 79 -12.73 -9.96 4.03
CA ALA A 79 -11.30 -9.70 4.10
C ALA A 79 -10.53 -10.88 4.71
N ALA A 80 -11.12 -11.60 5.67
CA ALA A 80 -10.54 -12.79 6.28
C ALA A 80 -10.43 -13.99 5.31
N LYS A 81 -11.24 -14.05 4.25
CA LYS A 81 -11.14 -15.08 3.20
C LYS A 81 -10.05 -14.76 2.18
N CYS A 82 -9.63 -13.50 2.07
CA CYS A 82 -8.65 -13.06 1.10
C CYS A 82 -7.23 -13.42 1.56
N GLU A 83 -6.48 -14.13 0.72
CA GLU A 83 -5.07 -14.46 0.97
C GLU A 83 -4.17 -13.65 0.02
N VAL A 84 -3.55 -12.59 0.55
CA VAL A 84 -2.57 -11.76 -0.15
C VAL A 84 -1.22 -11.99 0.51
N VAL A 85 -0.32 -12.67 -0.19
CA VAL A 85 1.00 -13.07 0.32
C VAL A 85 2.09 -12.37 -0.48
N THR A 86 2.92 -11.59 0.20
CA THR A 86 4.05 -10.86 -0.38
C THR A 86 5.36 -11.31 0.24
N ARG A 87 6.47 -11.15 -0.46
CA ARG A 87 7.77 -11.64 -0.04
C ARG A 87 8.92 -10.73 -0.42
N PHE A 88 9.76 -10.46 0.57
CA PHE A 88 11.12 -9.96 0.38
C PHE A 88 12.09 -10.93 1.09
N ARG A 89 12.63 -10.58 2.27
CA ARG A 89 13.38 -11.54 3.12
C ARG A 89 12.43 -12.31 4.03
N CYS A 90 11.44 -11.61 4.58
CA CYS A 90 10.27 -12.23 5.20
C CYS A 90 9.16 -12.53 4.17
N THR A 91 8.27 -13.45 4.53
CA THR A 91 7.00 -13.69 3.81
C THR A 91 5.85 -13.22 4.68
N ILE A 92 5.07 -12.28 4.17
CA ILE A 92 4.01 -11.56 4.90
C ILE A 92 2.65 -11.99 4.35
N GLY A 93 1.64 -12.05 5.23
CA GLY A 93 0.25 -12.32 4.85
C GLY A 93 -0.18 -13.79 4.91
N LEU A 94 0.69 -14.70 5.39
CA LEU A 94 0.32 -16.10 5.61
C LEU A 94 -0.70 -16.24 6.76
N PRO A 95 -1.68 -17.17 6.66
CA PRO A 95 -2.64 -17.42 7.72
C PRO A 95 -1.99 -17.74 9.08
N GLY A 96 -2.57 -17.20 10.16
CA GLY A 96 -2.07 -17.39 11.53
C GLY A 96 -0.80 -16.59 11.85
N ARG A 97 -0.40 -15.65 11.01
CA ARG A 97 0.76 -14.76 11.25
C ARG A 97 0.31 -13.30 11.22
N MET A 98 0.95 -12.49 12.06
CA MET A 98 0.78 -11.05 12.08
C MET A 98 2.17 -10.42 12.06
N SER A 99 2.43 -9.61 11.04
CA SER A 99 3.68 -8.89 10.87
C SER A 99 3.52 -7.45 11.32
N THR A 100 4.63 -6.84 11.74
CA THR A 100 4.65 -5.48 12.29
C THR A 100 5.79 -4.67 11.69
N ARG A 101 5.49 -3.41 11.38
CA ARG A 101 6.51 -2.40 11.06
C ARG A 101 7.12 -1.91 12.37
N LEU A 102 8.44 -1.90 12.46
CA LEU A 102 9.16 -1.16 13.48
C LEU A 102 9.48 0.23 12.92
N GLN A 103 8.92 1.28 13.52
CA GLN A 103 9.12 2.67 13.07
C GLN A 103 9.88 3.52 14.09
N PRO A 104 11.23 3.47 14.07
CA PRO A 104 12.08 4.12 15.07
C PRO A 104 12.37 5.58 14.68
N ASN A 105 11.35 6.41 14.58
CA ASN A 105 11.50 7.83 14.25
C ASN A 105 12.24 8.58 15.36
N HIS A 106 13.10 9.52 14.98
CA HIS A 106 13.76 10.42 15.93
C HIS A 106 13.61 11.87 15.44
N PRO A 107 13.28 12.86 16.30
CA PRO A 107 13.03 14.25 15.87
C PRO A 107 14.18 14.93 15.11
N LEU A 108 15.39 14.42 15.26
CA LEU A 108 16.61 14.92 14.62
C LEU A 108 17.33 13.83 13.78
N ASP A 109 16.70 12.68 13.56
CA ASP A 109 17.32 11.52 12.91
C ASP A 109 18.67 11.13 13.54
N ASP A 110 18.78 11.22 14.87
CA ASP A 110 20.00 10.89 15.60
C ASP A 110 20.24 9.37 15.56
N PRO A 111 21.37 8.90 15.02
CA PRO A 111 21.60 7.47 14.87
C PRO A 111 21.54 6.67 16.18
N LYS A 112 21.93 7.27 17.31
CA LYS A 112 21.88 6.55 18.60
C LYS A 112 20.45 6.40 19.10
N GLY A 113 19.65 7.47 18.99
CA GLY A 113 18.23 7.44 19.32
C GLY A 113 17.46 6.44 18.46
N VAL A 114 17.70 6.45 17.15
CA VAL A 114 17.09 5.50 16.22
C VAL A 114 17.54 4.07 16.55
N ALA A 115 18.83 3.81 16.75
CA ALA A 115 19.35 2.48 17.07
C ALA A 115 18.78 1.95 18.42
N ALA A 116 18.63 2.81 19.42
CA ALA A 116 18.03 2.43 20.70
C ALA A 116 16.57 1.97 20.52
N SER A 117 15.78 2.71 19.72
CA SER A 117 14.39 2.33 19.40
C SER A 117 14.32 1.05 18.56
N ILE A 118 15.27 0.83 17.64
CA ILE A 118 15.36 -0.43 16.89
C ILE A 118 15.58 -1.61 17.85
N LEU A 119 16.55 -1.50 18.75
CA LEU A 119 16.86 -2.58 19.69
C LEU A 119 15.67 -2.89 20.62
N ASP A 120 15.02 -1.86 21.15
CA ASP A 120 13.83 -2.03 21.99
C ASP A 120 12.70 -2.75 21.23
N GLY A 121 12.38 -2.32 20.01
CA GLY A 121 11.35 -2.96 19.19
C GLY A 121 11.67 -4.43 18.84
N LEU A 122 12.91 -4.72 18.49
CA LEU A 122 13.34 -6.10 18.20
C LEU A 122 13.20 -7.03 19.41
N MET A 123 13.37 -6.52 20.64
CA MET A 123 13.16 -7.32 21.86
C MET A 123 11.70 -7.75 22.06
N TYR A 124 10.75 -7.03 21.46
CA TYR A 124 9.33 -7.40 21.42
C TYR A 124 8.94 -8.22 20.17
N GLY A 125 9.90 -8.56 19.31
CA GLY A 125 9.63 -9.26 18.06
C GLY A 125 8.98 -8.38 16.98
N VAL A 126 9.15 -7.06 17.07
CA VAL A 126 8.60 -6.10 16.09
C VAL A 126 9.60 -5.86 14.96
N GLY A 127 9.12 -5.70 13.72
CA GLY A 127 9.96 -5.31 12.57
C GLY A 127 10.13 -6.38 11.50
N ASP A 128 9.41 -7.50 11.59
CA ASP A 128 9.41 -8.56 10.59
C ASP A 128 8.75 -8.12 9.27
N ALA A 129 7.87 -7.11 9.29
CA ALA A 129 7.35 -6.49 8.07
C ALA A 129 8.40 -5.58 7.42
N THR A 130 8.95 -4.66 8.20
CA THR A 130 10.07 -3.78 7.81
C THR A 130 10.56 -3.00 9.03
N ILE A 131 11.83 -2.63 9.05
CA ILE A 131 12.31 -1.50 9.86
C ILE A 131 12.20 -0.25 8.99
N GLY A 132 11.16 0.56 9.23
CA GLY A 132 10.80 1.71 8.40
C GLY A 132 10.99 3.02 9.15
N ILE A 133 11.88 3.91 8.72
CA ILE A 133 12.09 5.22 9.37
C ILE A 133 11.41 6.30 8.55
N ASN A 134 10.51 7.08 9.15
CA ASN A 134 10.08 8.35 8.56
C ASN A 134 11.08 9.44 9.01
N PRO A 135 11.97 9.91 8.10
CA PRO A 135 13.03 10.82 8.48
C PRO A 135 12.47 12.22 8.77
N ALA A 136 13.07 12.91 9.74
CA ALA A 136 12.78 14.31 10.00
C ALA A 136 13.24 15.23 8.86
N SER A 137 14.28 14.83 8.12
CA SER A 137 14.79 15.53 6.92
C SER A 137 14.70 14.66 5.67
N ASP A 138 14.04 15.16 4.63
CA ASP A 138 14.00 14.51 3.30
C ASP A 138 15.22 14.92 2.46
N ASP A 139 16.38 14.38 2.83
CA ASP A 139 17.63 14.56 2.09
C ASP A 139 18.39 13.24 1.89
N VAL A 140 19.17 13.18 0.81
CA VAL A 140 19.85 11.96 0.38
C VAL A 140 20.91 11.53 1.41
N ASP A 141 21.64 12.45 2.03
CA ASP A 141 22.71 12.11 2.97
C ASP A 141 22.14 11.48 4.25
N THR A 142 21.01 11.99 4.72
CA THR A 142 20.26 11.42 5.83
C THR A 142 19.71 10.04 5.49
N MET A 143 19.07 9.88 4.32
CA MET A 143 18.56 8.58 3.89
C MET A 143 19.68 7.52 3.82
N VAL A 144 20.80 7.83 3.16
CA VAL A 144 21.95 6.91 3.05
C VAL A 144 22.49 6.51 4.43
N ARG A 145 22.70 7.49 5.32
CA ARG A 145 23.18 7.24 6.68
C ARG A 145 22.28 6.31 7.48
N LEU A 146 20.96 6.50 7.41
CA LEU A 146 19.99 5.67 8.11
C LEU A 146 19.92 4.25 7.53
N LEU A 147 19.97 4.12 6.19
CA LEU A 147 20.01 2.83 5.51
C LEU A 147 21.27 2.03 5.85
N ASP A 148 22.44 2.66 5.82
CA ASP A 148 23.72 2.02 6.16
C ASP A 148 23.75 1.53 7.61
N MET A 149 23.13 2.29 8.52
CA MET A 149 22.99 1.87 9.92
C MET A 149 22.13 0.61 10.06
N ILE A 150 20.97 0.55 9.40
CA ILE A 150 20.11 -0.64 9.43
C ILE A 150 20.81 -1.82 8.73
N GLU A 151 21.51 -1.58 7.62
CA GLU A 151 22.27 -2.61 6.90
C GLU A 151 23.39 -3.20 7.77
N THR A 152 24.11 -2.37 8.51
CA THR A 152 25.13 -2.80 9.47
C THR A 152 24.52 -3.73 10.53
N LEU A 153 23.35 -3.37 11.08
CA LEU A 153 22.63 -4.21 12.04
C LEU A 153 22.17 -5.53 11.41
N ARG A 154 21.60 -5.49 10.21
CA ARG A 154 21.13 -6.69 9.49
C ARG A 154 22.28 -7.67 9.25
N LEU A 155 23.42 -7.16 8.77
CA LEU A 155 24.61 -7.98 8.50
C LEU A 155 25.18 -8.58 9.79
N ALA A 156 25.25 -7.81 10.88
CA ALA A 156 25.78 -8.28 12.15
C ALA A 156 24.87 -9.30 12.86
N SER A 157 23.55 -9.14 12.74
CA SER A 157 22.56 -10.01 13.39
C SER A 157 22.21 -11.25 12.58
N HIS A 158 22.49 -11.25 11.27
CA HIS A 158 22.00 -12.24 10.30
C HIS A 158 20.46 -12.39 10.28
N ALA A 159 19.74 -11.43 10.85
CA ALA A 159 18.29 -11.45 10.87
C ALA A 159 17.72 -11.12 9.47
N PRO A 160 16.54 -11.68 9.10
CA PRO A 160 15.88 -11.41 7.82
C PRO A 160 15.20 -10.03 7.79
N ILE A 161 15.93 -8.99 8.16
CA ILE A 161 15.45 -7.60 8.20
C ILE A 161 15.44 -7.03 6.79
N GLN A 162 14.36 -6.35 6.43
CA GLN A 162 14.33 -5.40 5.31
C GLN A 162 14.16 -3.98 5.85
N SER A 163 14.86 -3.04 5.22
CA SER A 163 14.88 -1.63 5.60
C SER A 163 14.02 -0.78 4.65
N CYS A 164 13.48 0.31 5.20
CA CYS A 164 12.86 1.35 4.42
C CYS A 164 13.12 2.70 5.09
N VAL A 165 13.48 3.72 4.32
CA VAL A 165 13.41 5.11 4.77
C VAL A 165 12.31 5.77 3.98
N LEU A 166 11.27 6.25 4.67
CA LEU A 166 10.01 6.73 4.11
C LEU A 166 10.15 8.18 3.61
N ALA A 167 11.19 8.43 2.81
CA ALA A 167 11.43 9.68 2.11
C ALA A 167 10.71 9.68 0.74
N HIS A 168 10.66 10.82 0.06
CA HIS A 168 10.09 10.89 -1.28
C HIS A 168 10.84 9.96 -2.26
N VAL A 169 10.13 9.35 -3.22
CA VAL A 169 10.69 8.37 -4.17
C VAL A 169 11.90 8.90 -4.95
N THR A 170 11.95 10.20 -5.24
CA THR A 170 13.10 10.83 -5.92
C THR A 170 14.35 10.93 -5.03
N THR A 171 14.19 11.01 -3.72
CA THR A 171 15.30 10.91 -2.76
C THR A 171 15.81 9.47 -2.73
N ALA A 172 14.90 8.49 -2.77
CA ALA A 172 15.28 7.07 -2.87
C ALA A 172 16.09 6.79 -4.15
N LEU A 173 15.63 7.25 -5.32
CA LEU A 173 16.38 7.11 -6.59
C LEU A 173 17.81 7.66 -6.49
N LYS A 174 17.98 8.86 -5.93
CA LYS A 174 19.32 9.46 -5.73
C LYS A 174 20.17 8.66 -4.74
N ALA A 175 19.57 8.03 -3.73
CA ALA A 175 20.28 7.13 -2.82
C ALA A 175 20.71 5.84 -3.53
N ILE A 176 19.87 5.29 -4.41
CA ILE A 176 20.16 4.14 -5.26
C ILE A 176 21.33 4.44 -6.21
N ASP A 177 21.36 5.61 -6.83
CA ASP A 177 22.49 6.06 -7.67
C ASP A 177 23.83 6.08 -6.91
N ARG A 178 23.77 6.33 -5.60
CA ARG A 178 24.92 6.27 -4.68
C ARG A 178 25.21 4.86 -4.15
N ARG A 179 24.50 3.85 -4.64
CA ARG A 179 24.58 2.43 -4.23
C ARG A 179 24.24 2.21 -2.75
N ALA A 180 23.36 3.04 -2.19
CA ALA A 180 22.86 2.85 -0.84
C ALA A 180 22.06 1.53 -0.71
N PRO A 181 22.02 0.90 0.47
CA PRO A 181 21.38 -0.39 0.67
C PRO A 181 19.85 -0.27 0.82
N VAL A 182 19.18 0.26 -0.20
CA VAL A 182 17.71 0.38 -0.27
C VAL A 182 17.10 -1.01 -0.49
N ASP A 183 16.33 -1.51 0.48
CA ASP A 183 15.58 -2.76 0.31
C ASP A 183 14.18 -2.52 -0.25
N LEU A 184 13.46 -1.56 0.32
CA LEU A 184 12.13 -1.14 -0.12
C LEU A 184 12.14 0.33 -0.52
N VAL A 185 11.45 0.65 -1.62
CA VAL A 185 11.21 2.04 -2.03
C VAL A 185 9.82 2.48 -1.56
N PHE A 186 9.80 3.52 -0.73
CA PHE A 186 8.58 4.09 -0.20
C PHE A 186 8.01 5.18 -1.11
N GLN A 187 6.68 5.29 -1.15
CA GLN A 187 6.00 6.49 -1.66
C GLN A 187 4.56 6.58 -1.13
N SER A 188 4.10 7.79 -0.81
CA SER A 188 2.66 8.04 -0.59
C SER A 188 1.93 8.07 -1.94
N LEU A 189 0.78 7.40 -2.03
CA LEU A 189 -0.04 7.30 -3.25
C LEU A 189 -1.39 8.00 -3.08
N ALA A 190 -1.96 8.42 -4.22
CA ALA A 190 -3.32 8.88 -4.35
C ALA A 190 -4.08 8.18 -5.50
N GLY A 191 -5.40 8.22 -5.42
CA GLY A 191 -6.34 7.60 -6.35
C GLY A 191 -6.66 8.43 -7.60
N SER A 192 -6.01 9.58 -7.79
CA SER A 192 -6.12 10.42 -8.99
C SER A 192 -4.76 10.94 -9.44
N GLU A 193 -4.64 11.23 -10.73
CA GLU A 193 -3.47 11.86 -11.34
C GLU A 193 -3.20 13.24 -10.72
N GLU A 194 -4.25 14.03 -10.48
CA GLU A 194 -4.13 15.37 -9.90
C GLU A 194 -3.52 15.32 -8.48
N ALA A 195 -4.01 14.43 -7.62
CA ALA A 195 -3.48 14.28 -6.28
C ALA A 195 -2.06 13.68 -6.28
N ASN A 196 -1.77 12.72 -7.15
CA ASN A 196 -0.41 12.18 -7.34
C ASN A 196 0.58 13.27 -7.78
N ARG A 197 0.17 14.16 -8.70
CA ARG A 197 0.96 15.35 -9.07
C ARG A 197 1.16 16.29 -7.89
N GLY A 198 0.17 16.44 -7.02
CA GLY A 198 0.28 17.15 -5.74
C GLY A 198 1.35 16.57 -4.80
N PHE A 199 1.52 15.25 -4.82
CA PHE A 199 2.62 14.55 -4.15
C PHE A 199 3.94 14.57 -4.91
N GLY A 200 4.00 15.16 -6.10
CA GLY A 200 5.21 15.23 -6.91
C GLY A 200 5.56 13.92 -7.62
N ILE A 201 4.58 13.03 -7.83
CA ILE A 201 4.79 11.73 -8.47
C ILE A 201 3.93 11.54 -9.73
N THR A 202 4.37 10.62 -10.57
CA THR A 202 3.65 10.09 -11.73
C THR A 202 3.83 8.58 -11.77
N LEU A 203 2.95 7.86 -12.47
CA LEU A 203 3.13 6.42 -12.66
C LEU A 203 4.48 6.09 -13.33
N SER A 204 4.93 6.91 -14.28
CA SER A 204 6.25 6.72 -14.92
C SER A 204 7.43 6.84 -13.94
N LEU A 205 7.32 7.70 -12.92
CA LEU A 205 8.37 7.82 -11.90
C LEU A 205 8.38 6.59 -10.97
N LEU A 206 7.21 5.99 -10.72
CA LEU A 206 7.11 4.74 -9.96
C LEU A 206 7.63 3.55 -10.78
N ASP A 207 7.43 3.54 -12.10
CA ASP A 207 8.05 2.56 -13.00
C ASP A 207 9.60 2.66 -12.91
N GLU A 208 10.15 3.88 -13.00
CA GLU A 208 11.61 4.13 -12.83
C GLU A 208 12.14 3.65 -11.47
N ALA A 209 11.39 3.94 -10.40
CA ALA A 209 11.76 3.56 -9.04
C ALA A 209 11.77 2.04 -8.83
N LEU A 210 10.80 1.33 -9.41
CA LEU A 210 10.75 -0.13 -9.36
C LEU A 210 11.94 -0.73 -10.12
N ASP A 211 12.21 -0.26 -11.34
CA ASP A 211 13.35 -0.71 -12.16
C ASP A 211 14.69 -0.47 -11.44
N ALA A 212 14.85 0.68 -10.82
CA ALA A 212 16.05 1.02 -10.05
C ALA A 212 16.22 0.11 -8.82
N ALA A 213 15.14 -0.19 -8.09
CA ALA A 213 15.17 -1.11 -6.95
C ALA A 213 15.49 -2.54 -7.38
N GLU A 214 14.94 -3.01 -8.51
CA GLU A 214 15.26 -4.32 -9.09
C GLU A 214 16.75 -4.40 -9.47
N GLY A 215 17.30 -3.33 -10.04
CA GLY A 215 18.70 -3.23 -10.45
C GLY A 215 19.70 -3.41 -9.30
N LEU A 216 19.31 -3.18 -8.04
CA LEU A 216 20.15 -3.43 -6.87
C LEU A 216 20.33 -4.92 -6.54
N GLY A 217 19.38 -5.77 -6.95
CA GLY A 217 19.45 -7.22 -6.69
C GLY A 217 19.49 -7.59 -5.20
N ARG A 218 18.86 -6.80 -4.32
CA ARG A 218 18.94 -6.97 -2.85
C ARG A 218 17.93 -7.96 -2.27
N GLY A 219 16.86 -8.25 -3.00
CA GLY A 219 15.83 -9.24 -2.67
C GLY A 219 15.99 -10.55 -3.45
N PRO A 220 15.30 -11.63 -3.07
CA PRO A 220 15.23 -12.83 -3.89
C PRO A 220 14.58 -12.55 -5.26
N ALA A 221 14.77 -13.46 -6.22
CA ALA A 221 14.09 -13.34 -7.51
C ALA A 221 12.57 -13.25 -7.33
N GLY A 222 11.95 -12.26 -7.97
CA GLY A 222 10.51 -11.98 -7.85
C GLY A 222 10.09 -11.32 -6.53
N ALA A 223 11.03 -10.76 -5.76
CA ALA A 223 10.71 -10.04 -4.54
C ALA A 223 9.75 -8.86 -4.78
N ASN A 224 8.96 -8.57 -3.76
CA ASN A 224 8.15 -7.37 -3.65
C ASN A 224 9.01 -6.22 -3.10
N LEU A 225 9.13 -5.12 -3.85
CA LEU A 225 10.16 -4.09 -3.63
C LEU A 225 9.60 -2.73 -3.21
N MET A 226 8.29 -2.53 -3.37
CA MET A 226 7.66 -1.24 -3.09
C MET A 226 6.99 -1.24 -1.72
N TYR A 227 6.89 -0.07 -1.12
CA TYR A 227 6.08 0.17 0.06
C TYR A 227 5.26 1.44 -0.18
N PHE A 228 3.94 1.32 -0.18
CA PHE A 228 3.05 2.46 -0.31
C PHE A 228 2.30 2.80 0.97
N GLU A 229 2.07 4.09 1.18
CA GLU A 229 1.06 4.58 2.12
C GLU A 229 -0.08 5.29 1.39
N THR A 230 -1.29 5.05 1.87
CA THR A 230 -2.54 5.61 1.37
C THR A 230 -3.32 6.18 2.55
N GLY A 231 -4.54 6.65 2.33
CA GLY A 231 -5.40 7.10 3.42
C GLY A 231 -6.53 7.98 2.92
N GLN A 232 -7.73 7.65 3.39
CA GLN A 232 -8.92 8.44 3.13
C GLN A 232 -8.72 9.91 3.50
N GLY A 233 -9.03 10.79 2.55
CA GLY A 233 -8.96 12.24 2.70
C GLY A 233 -7.77 12.89 2.00
N SER A 234 -6.80 12.12 1.53
CA SER A 234 -5.59 12.62 0.85
C SER A 234 -5.90 13.42 -0.42
N GLU A 235 -6.84 12.95 -1.23
CA GLU A 235 -7.26 13.62 -2.47
C GLU A 235 -8.12 14.85 -2.18
N LEU A 236 -8.90 14.83 -1.09
CA LEU A 236 -9.68 16.00 -0.67
C LEU A 236 -8.76 17.11 -0.16
N SER A 237 -7.74 16.76 0.64
CA SER A 237 -6.78 17.72 1.18
C SER A 237 -5.92 18.37 0.10
N SER A 238 -5.58 17.61 -0.94
CA SER A 238 -4.82 18.09 -2.11
C SER A 238 -5.69 18.70 -3.22
N SER A 239 -7.02 18.78 -3.02
CA SER A 239 -7.99 19.24 -4.03
C SER A 239 -8.02 18.39 -5.32
N GLY A 240 -7.41 17.20 -5.34
CA GLY A 240 -7.41 16.26 -6.47
C GLY A 240 -8.55 15.23 -6.44
N HIS A 241 -9.63 15.47 -5.67
CA HIS A 241 -10.70 14.48 -5.48
C HIS A 241 -11.74 14.44 -6.61
N CYS A 242 -11.77 15.45 -7.49
CA CYS A 242 -12.67 15.51 -8.66
C CYS A 242 -14.17 15.26 -8.37
N GLY A 243 -14.64 15.62 -7.16
CA GLY A 243 -16.03 15.37 -6.74
C GLY A 243 -16.35 13.94 -6.33
N VAL A 244 -15.34 13.05 -6.26
CA VAL A 244 -15.48 11.65 -5.85
C VAL A 244 -15.32 11.51 -4.32
N ASP A 245 -16.01 10.53 -3.72
CA ASP A 245 -15.92 10.27 -2.28
C ASP A 245 -14.60 9.60 -1.86
N GLN A 246 -14.20 9.81 -0.60
CA GLN A 246 -12.92 9.36 -0.04
C GLN A 246 -12.70 7.84 -0.18
N GLN A 247 -13.71 7.02 0.09
CA GLN A 247 -13.59 5.56 0.02
C GLN A 247 -13.37 5.06 -1.42
N THR A 248 -14.01 5.71 -2.39
CA THR A 248 -13.83 5.32 -3.81
C THR A 248 -12.43 5.70 -4.30
N LEU A 249 -11.91 6.87 -3.89
CA LEU A 249 -10.54 7.27 -4.22
C LEU A 249 -9.50 6.40 -3.52
N GLU A 250 -9.71 6.05 -2.25
CA GLU A 250 -8.83 5.15 -1.51
C GLU A 250 -8.77 3.75 -2.15
N ALA A 251 -9.89 3.22 -2.62
CA ALA A 251 -9.88 1.97 -3.39
C ALA A 251 -9.05 2.09 -4.68
N ARG A 252 -9.03 3.26 -5.32
CA ARG A 252 -8.24 3.51 -6.54
C ARG A 252 -6.74 3.54 -6.24
N CYS A 253 -6.32 4.00 -5.06
CA CYS A 253 -4.93 3.88 -4.61
C CYS A 253 -4.44 2.43 -4.64
N TYR A 254 -5.29 1.47 -4.26
CA TYR A 254 -4.91 0.05 -4.24
C TYR A 254 -4.71 -0.55 -5.64
N ALA A 255 -5.44 -0.07 -6.65
CA ALA A 255 -5.17 -0.46 -8.04
C ALA A 255 -3.82 0.07 -8.53
N VAL A 256 -3.47 1.31 -8.17
CA VAL A 256 -2.13 1.87 -8.44
C VAL A 256 -1.07 1.00 -7.76
N ALA A 257 -1.23 0.75 -6.46
CA ALA A 257 -0.29 -0.04 -5.68
C ALA A 257 -0.08 -1.44 -6.29
N ARG A 258 -1.15 -2.15 -6.67
CA ARG A 258 -1.08 -3.51 -7.23
C ARG A 258 -0.19 -3.61 -8.47
N ARG A 259 -0.14 -2.59 -9.33
CA ARG A 259 0.76 -2.57 -10.51
C ARG A 259 2.22 -2.81 -10.12
N TYR A 260 2.66 -2.28 -8.99
CA TYR A 260 4.07 -2.24 -8.61
C TYR A 260 4.50 -3.33 -7.62
N ARG A 261 3.67 -4.38 -7.44
CA ARG A 261 3.98 -5.54 -6.59
C ARG A 261 4.58 -5.15 -5.22
N PRO A 262 3.92 -4.29 -4.43
CA PRO A 262 4.45 -3.83 -3.16
C PRO A 262 4.59 -4.97 -2.16
N LEU A 263 5.56 -4.86 -1.26
CA LEU A 263 5.62 -5.71 -0.08
C LEU A 263 4.52 -5.31 0.89
N LEU A 264 4.30 -3.99 1.02
CA LEU A 264 3.40 -3.37 1.98
C LEU A 264 2.58 -2.26 1.31
N VAL A 265 1.30 -2.20 1.66
CA VAL A 265 0.42 -1.06 1.41
C VAL A 265 -0.31 -0.80 2.71
N ASN A 266 -0.07 0.36 3.33
CA ASN A 266 -0.69 0.73 4.59
C ASN A 266 -1.60 1.95 4.38
N THR A 267 -2.89 1.82 4.70
CA THR A 267 -3.72 3.01 4.95
C THR A 267 -3.30 3.66 6.27
N VAL A 268 -3.23 4.98 6.30
CA VAL A 268 -2.98 5.75 7.53
C VAL A 268 -4.29 6.40 8.00
N VAL A 269 -5.13 5.57 8.64
CA VAL A 269 -6.49 5.96 9.03
C VAL A 269 -6.47 6.99 10.17
N GLY A 270 -7.15 8.12 9.95
CA GLY A 270 -7.29 9.18 10.95
C GLY A 270 -6.04 10.04 11.14
N PHE A 271 -5.06 9.96 10.23
CA PHE A 271 -3.81 10.72 10.32
C PHE A 271 -3.97 12.21 10.00
N ILE A 272 -4.79 12.56 9.03
CA ILE A 272 -4.85 13.92 8.50
C ILE A 272 -5.55 14.86 9.49
N GLY A 273 -6.77 14.52 9.93
CA GLY A 273 -7.51 15.34 10.89
C GLY A 273 -8.99 15.01 11.01
N PRO A 274 -9.67 15.58 12.03
CA PRO A 274 -11.09 15.36 12.31
C PRO A 274 -12.04 15.88 11.22
N GLU A 275 -11.56 16.73 10.32
CA GLU A 275 -12.30 17.21 9.15
C GLU A 275 -12.53 16.13 8.09
N TYR A 276 -11.73 15.06 8.10
CA TYR A 276 -11.88 13.89 7.21
C TYR A 276 -12.54 12.71 7.94
N LEU A 277 -12.07 12.41 9.16
CA LEU A 277 -12.56 11.34 10.03
C LEU A 277 -12.65 11.87 11.48
N TYR A 278 -13.86 12.22 11.89
CA TYR A 278 -14.13 13.01 13.10
C TYR A 278 -13.99 12.24 14.42
N ASP A 279 -14.48 10.99 14.46
CA ASP A 279 -14.56 10.21 15.70
C ASP A 279 -14.08 8.76 15.52
N GLY A 280 -14.00 8.04 16.65
CA GLY A 280 -13.56 6.64 16.65
C GLY A 280 -14.47 5.69 15.84
N LYS A 281 -15.74 6.04 15.58
CA LYS A 281 -16.63 5.22 14.74
C LYS A 281 -16.28 5.38 13.28
N GLN A 282 -16.02 6.61 12.83
CA GLN A 282 -15.57 6.88 11.46
C GLN A 282 -14.20 6.27 11.19
N ILE A 283 -13.25 6.42 12.12
CA ILE A 283 -11.92 5.81 12.03
C ILE A 283 -12.01 4.28 11.95
N MET A 284 -12.79 3.65 12.83
CA MET A 284 -12.97 2.19 12.81
C MET A 284 -13.62 1.72 11.51
N ARG A 285 -14.62 2.45 11.00
CA ARG A 285 -15.28 2.13 9.74
C ARG A 285 -14.30 2.20 8.58
N ALA A 286 -13.61 3.34 8.42
CA ALA A 286 -12.64 3.55 7.35
C ALA A 286 -11.55 2.48 7.35
N GLY A 287 -10.96 2.15 8.51
CA GLY A 287 -9.93 1.11 8.57
C GLY A 287 -10.41 -0.29 8.16
N LEU A 288 -11.68 -0.63 8.41
CA LEU A 288 -12.26 -1.89 7.96
C LEU A 288 -12.60 -1.87 6.47
N GLU A 289 -13.05 -0.73 5.94
CA GLU A 289 -13.31 -0.55 4.51
C GLU A 289 -12.01 -0.63 3.70
N ASP A 290 -10.98 0.08 4.13
CA ASP A 290 -9.65 0.11 3.53
C ASP A 290 -9.01 -1.28 3.50
N HIS A 291 -9.00 -1.99 4.63
CA HIS A 291 -8.46 -3.34 4.69
C HIS A 291 -9.25 -4.31 3.79
N PHE A 292 -10.57 -4.21 3.75
CA PHE A 292 -11.40 -5.00 2.85
C PHE A 292 -11.08 -4.72 1.37
N CYS A 293 -11.04 -3.44 0.98
CA CYS A 293 -10.80 -3.02 -0.39
C CYS A 293 -9.41 -3.44 -0.86
N GLY A 294 -8.38 -3.20 -0.04
CA GLY A 294 -7.01 -3.63 -0.34
C GLY A 294 -6.92 -5.14 -0.52
N LYS A 295 -7.44 -5.91 0.44
CA LYS A 295 -7.43 -7.39 0.36
C LYS A 295 -8.14 -7.95 -0.86
N LEU A 296 -9.26 -7.36 -1.26
CA LEU A 296 -10.05 -7.85 -2.39
C LEU A 296 -9.40 -7.50 -3.75
N LEU A 297 -8.71 -6.36 -3.83
CA LEU A 297 -8.00 -5.93 -5.04
C LEU A 297 -6.65 -6.64 -5.24
N GLY A 298 -6.14 -7.32 -4.22
CA GLY A 298 -4.97 -8.19 -4.26
C GLY A 298 -3.69 -7.50 -3.79
#